data_AF-A0A8J4W7H2-F1
#
_entry.id   AF-A0A8J4W7H2-F1
#
_cell.length_a   1.000
_cell.length_b   1.000
_cell.length_c   1.000
_cell.angle_alpha   90.00
_cell.angle_beta   90.00
_cell.angle_gamma   90.00
#
_symmetry.space_group_name_H-M   'P 1'
#
loop_
_entity.id
_entity.type
_entity.pdbx_description
1 polymer ?
#
loop_
_entity_poly.entity_id
_entity_poly.type
_entity_poly.pdbx_seq_one_letter_code
_entity_poly.pdbx_strand_id
1 'polypeptide(L)'
;MLNRGIIKFGDLVFNIRIGTLSVFSIITTVSFVVLAAQTYDLQKRYSIHSDPHIEAHYSADLQKKASRWRSERNWWISALTFTIYWMLLRFHAVKKQLLRAQRHED
;
A
#
# COMPACT_ATOMS: atom_id res chain seq x y z
N MET A 1 16.01 -4.82 -25.84
CA MET A 1 16.99 -4.91 -24.72
C MET A 1 16.41 -4.47 -23.37
N LEU A 2 15.56 -3.44 -23.33
CA LEU A 2 14.89 -2.95 -22.11
C LEU A 2 14.12 -4.04 -21.32
N ASN A 3 13.27 -4.84 -22.00
CA ASN A 3 12.49 -5.91 -21.35
C ASN A 3 13.37 -6.94 -20.63
N ARG A 4 14.51 -7.32 -21.21
CA ARG A 4 15.43 -8.29 -20.60
C ARG A 4 16.09 -7.72 -19.34
N GLY A 5 16.37 -6.42 -19.33
CA GLY A 5 16.88 -5.71 -18.14
C GLY A 5 15.85 -5.61 -17.02
N ILE A 6 14.60 -5.27 -17.35
CA ILE A 6 13.49 -5.19 -16.39
C ILE A 6 13.22 -6.55 -15.74
N ILE A 7 13.23 -7.63 -16.52
CA ILE A 7 13.02 -8.99 -16.01
C ILE A 7 14.17 -9.39 -15.06
N LYS A 8 15.43 -9.15 -15.44
CA LYS A 8 16.59 -9.43 -14.58
C LYS A 8 16.60 -8.61 -13.29
N PHE A 9 16.19 -7.34 -13.37
CA PHE A 9 16.06 -6.48 -12.21
C PHE A 9 14.95 -6.97 -11.28
N GLY A 10 13.79 -7.33 -11.83
CA GLY A 10 12.70 -7.97 -11.09
C GLY A 10 13.20 -9.21 -10.35
N ASP A 11 13.84 -10.14 -11.06
CA ASP A 11 14.38 -11.36 -10.45
C ASP A 11 15.40 -11.08 -9.34
N LEU A 12 16.28 -10.09 -9.52
CA LEU A 12 17.21 -9.67 -8.46
C LEU A 12 16.47 -9.18 -7.21
N VAL A 13 15.52 -8.24 -7.39
CA VAL A 13 14.78 -7.62 -6.29
C VAL A 13 13.91 -8.67 -5.57
N PHE A 14 13.26 -9.57 -6.31
CA PHE A 14 12.44 -10.66 -5.74
C PHE A 14 13.25 -11.70 -4.98
N ASN A 15 14.54 -11.88 -5.32
CA ASN A 15 15.39 -12.84 -4.62
C ASN A 15 16.03 -12.27 -3.34
N ILE A 16 15.85 -10.97 -3.06
CA ILE A 16 16.35 -10.36 -1.81
C ILE A 16 15.55 -10.93 -0.63
N ARG A 17 16.24 -11.70 0.21
CA ARG A 17 15.74 -12.25 1.47
C ARG A 17 16.57 -11.72 2.62
N ILE A 18 15.90 -11.37 3.71
CA ILE A 18 16.55 -11.05 4.99
C ILE A 18 16.23 -12.21 5.91
N GLY A 19 17.23 -13.08 6.15
CA GLY A 19 17.03 -14.33 6.87
C GLY A 19 16.08 -15.28 6.13
N THR A 20 15.01 -15.72 6.79
CA THR A 20 13.99 -16.63 6.24
C THR A 20 12.83 -15.91 5.53
N LEU A 21 12.69 -14.58 5.74
CA LEU A 21 11.56 -13.80 5.24
C LEU A 21 11.94 -13.06 3.94
N SER A 22 10.98 -13.02 3.00
CA SER A 22 11.15 -12.22 1.78
C SER A 22 10.99 -10.74 2.12
N VAL A 23 11.85 -9.89 1.55
CA VAL A 23 11.75 -8.43 1.73
C VAL A 23 10.38 -7.90 1.29
N PHE A 24 9.81 -8.48 0.23
CA PHE A 24 8.46 -8.18 -0.20
C PHE A 24 7.41 -8.46 0.86
N SER A 25 7.48 -9.60 1.56
CA SER A 25 6.56 -9.89 2.66
C SER A 25 6.63 -8.82 3.75
N ILE A 26 7.85 -8.39 4.11
CA ILE A 26 8.06 -7.35 5.12
C ILE A 26 7.45 -6.02 4.64
N ILE A 27 7.76 -5.59 3.41
CA ILE A 27 7.23 -4.35 2.84
C ILE A 27 5.70 -4.40 2.71
N THR A 28 5.13 -5.53 2.30
CA THR A 28 3.68 -5.72 2.20
C THR A 28 3.02 -5.63 3.58
N THR A 29 3.62 -6.21 4.62
CA THR A 29 3.10 -6.08 6.00
C THR A 29 3.20 -4.64 6.51
N VAL A 30 4.32 -3.95 6.29
CA VAL A 30 4.48 -2.55 6.69
C VAL A 30 3.48 -1.66 5.95
N SER A 31 3.31 -1.84 4.64
CA SER A 31 2.32 -1.07 3.87
C SER A 31 0.89 -1.34 4.32
N PHE A 32 0.57 -2.56 4.75
CA PHE A 32 -0.73 -2.87 5.37
C PHE A 32 -0.94 -2.13 6.70
N VAL A 33 0.07 -2.11 7.58
CA VAL A 33 0.00 -1.37 8.85
C VAL A 33 -0.19 0.13 8.60
N VAL A 34 0.52 0.69 7.62
CA VAL A 34 0.35 2.09 7.20
C VAL A 34 -1.07 2.34 6.69
N LEU A 35 -1.60 1.47 5.83
CA LEU A 35 -2.98 1.59 5.35
C LEU A 35 -4.00 1.54 6.50
N ALA A 36 -3.83 0.65 7.46
CA ALA A 36 -4.69 0.57 8.65
C ALA A 36 -4.63 1.87 9.47
N ALA A 37 -3.43 2.42 9.69
CA ALA A 37 -3.25 3.69 10.39
C ALA A 37 -3.91 4.86 9.65
N GLN A 38 -3.77 4.94 8.32
CA GLN A 38 -4.45 5.97 7.52
C GLN A 38 -5.97 5.78 7.53
N THR A 39 -6.46 4.54 7.53
CA THR A 39 -7.90 4.24 7.59
C THR A 39 -8.48 4.71 8.92
N TYR A 40 -7.77 4.48 10.02
CA TYR A 40 -8.15 4.98 11.35
C TYR A 40 -8.17 6.51 11.41
N ASP A 41 -7.12 7.19 10.90
CA ASP A 41 -7.06 8.66 10.85
C ASP A 41 -8.19 9.24 10.00
N LEU A 42 -8.50 8.62 8.85
CA LEU A 42 -9.59 9.02 7.97
C LEU A 42 -10.95 8.87 8.66
N GLN A 43 -11.22 7.70 9.25
CA GLN A 43 -12.46 7.43 9.96
C GLN A 43 -12.68 8.42 11.10
N LYS A 44 -11.63 8.75 11.87
CA LYS A 44 -11.67 9.75 12.93
C LYS A 44 -12.04 11.14 12.42
N ARG A 45 -11.59 11.55 11.23
CA ARG A 45 -11.88 12.88 10.66
C ARG A 45 -13.28 13.01 10.08
N TYR A 46 -13.86 11.89 9.66
CA TYR A 46 -15.24 11.80 9.18
C TYR A 46 -16.26 11.66 10.31
N SER A 47 -15.89 11.06 11.44
CA SER A 47 -16.80 10.91 12.60
C SER A 47 -17.04 12.21 13.37
N ILE A 48 -16.22 13.25 13.18
CA ILE A 48 -16.44 14.57 13.76
C ILE A 48 -17.65 15.21 13.07
N HIS A 49 -18.82 15.12 13.71
CA HIS A 49 -20.03 15.84 13.33
C HIS A 49 -19.73 17.35 13.33
N SER A 50 -20.13 18.00 12.24
CA SER A 50 -19.94 19.44 12.06
C SER A 50 -21.12 20.13 12.74
N ASP A 51 -20.90 20.77 13.87
CA ASP A 51 -21.95 21.56 14.53
C ASP A 51 -22.38 22.71 13.59
N PRO A 52 -23.68 22.83 13.27
CA PRO A 52 -24.16 23.76 12.24
C PRO A 52 -24.16 25.23 12.67
N HIS A 53 -23.82 25.56 13.92
CA HIS A 53 -23.89 26.92 14.46
C HIS A 53 -22.64 27.81 14.22
N ILE A 54 -21.73 27.45 13.31
CA ILE A 54 -20.42 28.11 13.17
C ILE A 54 -20.28 28.85 11.82
N GLU A 55 -21.10 29.88 11.59
CA GLU A 55 -20.85 30.84 10.50
C GLU A 55 -19.67 31.79 10.80
N ALA A 56 -19.22 31.86 12.05
CA ALA A 56 -18.22 32.86 12.47
C ALA A 56 -16.76 32.54 12.08
N HIS A 57 -16.41 31.33 11.63
CA HIS A 57 -15.00 30.92 11.41
C HIS A 57 -14.77 30.23 10.06
N TYR A 58 -15.05 30.93 8.96
CA TYR A 58 -14.78 30.48 7.59
C TYR A 58 -13.34 29.94 7.39
N SER A 59 -12.34 30.58 8.00
CA SER A 59 -10.93 30.14 7.96
C SER A 59 -10.71 28.80 8.68
N ALA A 60 -11.41 28.55 9.79
CA ALA A 60 -11.34 27.29 10.51
C ALA A 60 -12.03 26.14 9.74
N ASP A 61 -13.12 26.43 9.02
CA ASP A 61 -13.78 25.45 8.15
C ASP A 61 -12.90 25.08 6.94
N LEU A 62 -12.24 26.06 6.32
CA LEU A 62 -11.26 25.83 5.26
C LEU A 62 -10.08 24.97 5.75
N GLN A 63 -9.53 25.25 6.93
CA GLN A 63 -8.45 24.45 7.52
C GLN A 63 -8.91 23.02 7.83
N LYS A 64 -10.12 22.83 8.35
CA LYS A 64 -10.71 21.49 8.58
C LYS A 64 -10.89 20.72 7.27
N LYS A 65 -11.49 21.32 6.24
CA LYS A 65 -11.63 20.71 4.90
C LYS A 65 -10.26 20.36 4.29
N ALA A 66 -9.29 21.26 4.38
CA ALA A 66 -7.94 21.01 3.91
C ALA A 66 -7.26 19.86 4.70
N SER A 67 -7.53 19.72 6.00
CA SER A 67 -7.01 18.60 6.79
C SER A 67 -7.65 17.26 6.40
N ARG A 68 -8.94 17.24 6.05
CA ARG A 68 -9.65 16.05 5.55
C ARG A 68 -9.07 15.61 4.21
N TRP A 69 -8.94 16.54 3.27
CA TRP A 69 -8.37 16.26 1.95
C TRP A 69 -6.95 15.70 2.01
N ARG A 70 -6.10 16.22 2.92
CA ARG A 70 -4.75 15.67 3.13
C ARG A 70 -4.78 14.22 3.63
N SER A 71 -5.71 13.90 4.54
CA SER A 71 -5.89 12.55 5.07
C SER A 71 -6.38 11.59 3.99
N GLU A 72 -7.37 12.00 3.18
CA GLU A 72 -7.87 11.22 2.04
C GLU A 72 -6.76 10.91 1.03
N ARG A 73 -5.98 11.93 0.65
CA ARG A 73 -4.84 11.74 -0.26
C ARG A 73 -3.84 10.74 0.31
N ASN A 74 -3.49 10.86 1.58
CA ASN A 74 -2.56 9.94 2.24
C ASN A 74 -3.12 8.51 2.31
N TRP A 75 -4.43 8.38 2.55
CA TRP A 75 -5.13 7.10 2.53
C TRP A 75 -5.05 6.46 1.13
N TRP A 76 -5.38 7.19 0.07
CA TRP A 76 -5.28 6.70 -1.32
C TRP A 76 -3.87 6.26 -1.69
N ILE A 77 -2.85 7.06 -1.31
CA ILE A 77 -1.45 6.69 -1.52
C ILE A 77 -1.14 5.37 -0.81
N SER A 78 -1.55 5.22 0.46
CA SER A 78 -1.30 3.99 1.21
C SER A 78 -2.04 2.77 0.64
N ALA A 79 -3.28 2.96 0.16
CA ALA A 79 -4.10 1.90 -0.43
C ALA A 79 -3.49 1.39 -1.73
N LEU A 80 -3.07 2.29 -2.62
CA LEU A 80 -2.38 1.93 -3.86
C LEU A 80 -1.04 1.26 -3.58
N THR A 81 -0.25 1.81 -2.65
CA THR A 81 1.04 1.25 -2.25
C THR A 81 0.89 -0.20 -1.75
N PHE A 82 -0.04 -0.44 -0.82
CA PHE A 82 -0.34 -1.78 -0.34
C PHE A 82 -0.81 -2.71 -1.46
N THR A 83 -1.71 -2.24 -2.32
CA THR A 83 -2.25 -3.04 -3.44
C THR A 83 -1.15 -3.49 -4.39
N ILE A 84 -0.21 -2.59 -4.76
CA ILE A 84 0.92 -2.92 -5.63
C ILE A 84 1.79 -4.01 -4.97
N TYR A 85 2.20 -3.81 -3.71
CA TYR A 85 3.04 -4.80 -3.03
C TYR A 85 2.32 -6.13 -2.79
N TRP A 86 1.01 -6.10 -2.53
CA TRP A 86 0.18 -7.29 -2.42
C TRP A 86 0.12 -8.07 -3.75
N MET A 87 -0.10 -7.38 -4.86
CA MET A 87 -0.11 -7.98 -6.20
C MET A 87 1.24 -8.59 -6.55
N LEU A 88 2.35 -7.90 -6.24
CA LEU A 88 3.71 -8.42 -6.47
C LEU A 88 3.98 -9.67 -5.64
N LEU A 89 3.53 -9.71 -4.38
CA LEU A 89 3.64 -10.88 -3.52
C LEU A 89 2.84 -12.06 -4.08
N ARG A 90 1.60 -11.82 -4.53
CA ARG A 90 0.75 -12.85 -5.16
C ARG A 90 1.36 -13.38 -6.46
N PHE A 91 1.84 -12.49 -7.32
CA PHE A 91 2.52 -12.86 -8.55
C PHE A 91 3.74 -13.75 -8.28
N HIS A 92 4.57 -13.39 -7.30
CA HIS A 92 5.72 -14.19 -6.91
C HIS A 92 5.32 -15.57 -6.35
N ALA A 93 4.25 -15.65 -5.56
CA ALA A 93 3.74 -16.93 -5.05
C ALA A 93 3.28 -17.85 -6.19
N VAL A 94 2.55 -17.31 -7.18
CA VAL A 94 2.09 -18.06 -8.36
C VAL A 94 3.27 -18.50 -9.23
N LYS A 95 4.24 -17.61 -9.50
CA LYS A 95 5.47 -17.95 -10.23
C LYS A 95 6.20 -19.13 -9.58
N LYS A 96 6.30 -19.14 -8.24
CA LYS A 96 6.94 -20.23 -7.49
C LYS A 96 6.18 -21.55 -7.60
N GLN A 97 4.84 -21.52 -7.64
CA GLN A 97 4.02 -22.71 -7.82
C GLN A 97 4.21 -23.30 -9.23
N LEU A 98 4.18 -22.47 -10.27
CA LEU A 98 4.39 -22.90 -11.66
C LEU A 98 5.78 -23.54 -11.86
N LEU A 99 6.83 -22.92 -11.33
CA LEU A 99 8.20 -23.46 -11.41
C LEU A 99 8.40 -24.75 -10.62
N ARG A 100 7.54 -25.05 -9.64
CA ARG A 100 7.53 -26.33 -8.92
C ARG A 100 6.76 -27.40 -9.68
N ALA A 101 5.65 -27.03 -10.33
CA ALA A 101 4.86 -27.92 -11.15
C ALA A 101 5.65 -28.44 -12.37
N GLN A 102 6.31 -27.54 -13.13
CA GLN A 102 7.15 -27.97 -14.27
C GLN A 102 8.26 -28.94 -13.87
N ARG A 103 8.85 -28.76 -12.69
CA ARG A 103 9.94 -29.60 -12.18
C ARG A 103 9.51 -31.01 -11.73
N HIS A 104 8.20 -31.25 -11.63
CA HIS A 104 7.62 -32.55 -11.33
C HIS A 104 7.18 -33.31 -12.58
N GLU A 105 7.07 -32.61 -13.72
CA GLU A 105 6.73 -33.21 -15.02
C GLU A 105 7.97 -33.64 -15.84
N ASP A 106 9.14 -33.09 -15.50
CA ASP A 106 10.48 -33.54 -15.96
C ASP A 106 11.05 -34.65 -15.06
#